data_AF-A0A923MJ17-F1
#
_entry.id   AF-A0A923MJ17-F1
#
_cell.length_a   1.000
_cell.length_b   1.000
_cell.length_c   1.000
_cell.angle_alpha   90.00
_cell.angle_beta   90.00
_cell.angle_gamma   90.00
#
_symmetry.space_group_name_H-M   'P 1'
#
loop_
_entity.id
_entity.type
_entity.pdbx_description
1 polymer ?
#
loop_
_entity_poly.entity_id
_entity_poly.type
_entity_poly.pdbx_seq_one_letter_code
_entity_poly.pdbx_strand_id
1 'polypeptide(L)'
;MSLVSFPVIDPAATGRNIMRLRLEQGLTVRDVQVFFGFEEPQAIYKWQSGKSLPTVDNLYALSALLDVRMDEILVAAKPELKIAEIEPQAEACGSIIFIVCFVGAVIELLVEFDDSIVNWRNTQNSRK
;
A
#
# COMPACT_ATOMS: atom_id res chain seq x y z
N MET A 1 7.60 -13.05 3.70
CA MET A 1 8.62 -12.17 3.10
C MET A 1 8.30 -10.76 3.55
N SER A 2 9.18 -10.11 4.32
CA SER A 2 8.98 -8.71 4.70
C SER A 2 9.12 -7.85 3.43
N LEU A 3 8.05 -7.16 3.04
CA LEU A 3 8.11 -6.17 1.98
C LEU A 3 8.88 -4.95 2.49
N VAL A 4 10.20 -4.96 2.29
CA VAL A 4 11.03 -3.78 2.54
C VAL A 4 10.74 -2.81 1.39
N SER A 5 9.99 -1.75 1.65
CA SER A 5 9.73 -0.72 0.64
C SER A 5 11.03 0.02 0.31
N PHE A 6 11.27 0.31 -0.97
CA PHE A 6 12.39 1.14 -1.39
C PHE A 6 12.36 2.48 -0.63
N PRO A 7 13.46 2.91 0.02
CA PRO A 7 13.48 4.15 0.78
C PRO A 7 13.39 5.35 -0.17
N VAL A 8 12.47 6.26 0.11
CA VAL A 8 12.27 7.49 -0.65
C VAL A 8 12.55 8.69 0.24
N ILE A 9 13.12 9.76 -0.31
CA ILE A 9 13.36 11.01 0.40
C ILE A 9 12.06 11.79 0.50
N ASP A 10 11.76 12.37 1.66
CA ASP A 10 10.70 13.36 1.85
C ASP A 10 11.26 14.76 1.52
N PRO A 11 10.88 15.39 0.40
CA PRO A 11 11.41 16.68 0.01
C PRO A 11 10.99 17.81 0.95
N ALA A 12 9.78 17.75 1.52
CA ALA A 12 9.28 18.77 2.42
C ALA A 12 10.00 18.72 3.77
N ALA A 13 10.19 17.52 4.32
CA ALA A 13 10.97 17.33 5.54
C ALA A 13 12.45 17.68 5.34
N THR A 14 13.03 17.29 4.20
CA THR A 14 14.39 17.68 3.81
C THR A 14 14.53 19.19 3.71
N GLY A 15 13.57 19.88 3.08
CA GLY A 15 13.57 21.33 2.97
C GLY A 15 13.54 22.06 4.31
N ARG A 16 12.67 21.60 5.23
CA ARG A 16 12.65 22.12 6.62
C ARG A 16 13.97 21.88 7.33
N ASN A 17 14.60 20.72 7.12
CA ASN A 17 15.89 20.40 7.71
C ASN A 17 17.02 21.29 7.17
N ILE A 18 17.06 21.56 5.86
CA ILE A 18 17.99 22.53 5.25
C ILE A 18 17.83 23.91 5.91
N MET A 19 16.58 24.38 6.08
CA MET A 19 16.33 25.66 6.74
C MET A 19 16.82 25.67 8.19
N ARG A 20 16.56 24.60 8.96
CA ARG A 20 17.04 24.44 10.33
C ARG A 20 18.56 24.51 10.41
N LEU A 21 19.27 23.67 9.66
CA LEU A 21 20.73 23.60 9.64
C LEU A 21 21.36 24.94 9.23
N ARG A 22 20.80 25.61 8.23
CA ARG A 22 21.25 26.95 7.81
C ARG A 22 21.16 27.96 8.96
N LEU A 23 20.04 27.95 9.70
CA LEU A 23 19.82 28.87 10.81
C LEU A 23 20.70 28.53 12.03
N GLU A 24 20.98 27.26 12.28
CA GLU A 24 21.92 26.82 13.33
C GLU A 24 23.35 27.30 13.09
N GLN A 25 23.77 27.36 11.82
CA GLN A 25 25.04 27.97 11.42
C GLN A 25 25.01 29.52 11.39
N GLY A 26 23.86 30.14 11.72
CA GLY A 26 23.69 31.59 11.69
C GLY A 26 23.71 32.22 10.30
N LEU A 27 23.56 31.41 9.23
CA LEU A 27 23.66 31.86 7.85
C LEU A 27 22.32 32.42 7.37
N THR A 28 22.33 33.54 6.65
CA THR A 28 21.17 34.05 5.92
C THR A 28 21.01 33.33 4.57
N VAL A 29 19.85 33.46 3.92
CA VAL A 29 19.67 32.96 2.54
C VAL A 29 20.65 33.65 1.60
N ARG A 30 21.01 34.92 1.86
CA ARG A 30 21.97 35.67 1.07
C ARG A 30 23.38 35.09 1.19
N ASP A 31 23.79 34.64 2.37
CA ASP A 31 25.12 34.04 2.56
C ASP A 31 25.25 32.74 1.77
N VAL A 32 24.21 31.90 1.82
CA VAL A 32 24.13 30.69 1.01
C VAL A 32 24.14 31.05 -0.48
N GLN A 33 23.38 32.05 -0.91
CA GLN A 33 23.38 32.50 -2.31
C GLN A 33 24.80 32.89 -2.78
N VAL A 34 25.51 33.68 -1.97
CA VAL A 34 26.88 34.13 -2.28
C VAL A 34 27.85 32.95 -2.35
N PHE A 35 27.77 32.01 -1.40
CA PHE A 35 28.60 30.81 -1.41
C PHE A 35 28.41 29.97 -2.67
N PHE A 36 27.16 29.81 -3.11
CA PHE A 36 26.81 29.07 -4.32
C PHE A 36 27.09 29.83 -5.62
N GLY A 37 27.45 31.12 -5.55
CA GLY A 37 27.61 31.95 -6.74
C GLY A 37 26.33 32.13 -7.54
N PHE A 38 25.16 32.00 -6.90
CA PHE A 38 23.88 32.16 -7.59
C PHE A 38 23.56 33.64 -7.82
N GLU A 39 23.10 33.97 -9.03
CA GLU A 39 22.57 35.31 -9.33
C GLU A 39 21.35 35.62 -8.47
N GLU A 40 20.48 34.64 -8.23
CA GLU A 40 19.23 34.77 -7.49
C GLU A 40 19.05 33.65 -6.44
N PRO A 41 18.41 33.91 -5.28
CA PRO A 41 18.24 32.92 -4.20
C PRO A 41 17.11 31.90 -4.45
N GLN A 42 16.53 31.87 -5.65
CA GLN A 42 15.30 31.14 -5.93
C GLN A 42 15.43 29.62 -5.74
N ALA A 43 16.60 29.06 -6.04
CA ALA A 43 16.88 27.64 -5.79
C ALA A 43 16.78 27.30 -4.30
N ILE A 44 17.34 28.17 -3.45
CA ILE A 44 17.38 28.00 -1.99
C ILE A 44 15.96 28.01 -1.41
N TYR A 45 15.07 28.88 -1.92
CA TYR A 45 13.66 28.88 -1.51
C TYR A 45 12.91 27.63 -1.96
N LYS A 46 13.18 27.11 -3.16
CA LYS A 46 12.58 25.86 -3.64
C LYS A 46 13.02 24.67 -2.79
N TRP A 47 14.28 24.62 -2.39
CA TRP A 47 14.80 23.59 -1.50
C TRP A 47 14.15 23.67 -0.11
N GLN A 48 14.15 24.84 0.52
CA GLN A 48 13.59 25.02 1.87
C GLN A 48 12.07 24.74 1.93
N SER A 49 11.34 25.05 0.85
CA SER A 49 9.90 24.73 0.75
C SER A 49 9.60 23.31 0.29
N GLY A 50 10.62 22.51 -0.04
CA GLY A 50 10.46 21.14 -0.54
C GLY A 50 9.88 21.03 -1.95
N LYS A 51 9.82 22.14 -2.71
CA LYS A 51 9.35 22.13 -4.11
C LYS A 51 10.31 21.39 -5.04
N SER A 52 11.59 21.35 -4.68
CA SER A 52 12.61 20.54 -5.35
C SER A 52 13.70 20.17 -4.37
N LEU A 53 14.41 19.07 -4.62
CA LEU A 53 15.64 18.76 -3.90
C LEU A 53 16.84 19.50 -4.51
N PRO A 54 17.91 19.76 -3.75
CA PRO A 54 19.19 20.15 -4.32
C PRO A 54 19.71 19.02 -5.24
N THR A 55 20.40 19.39 -6.31
CA THR A 55 21.17 18.43 -7.12
C THR A 55 22.27 17.80 -6.25
N VAL A 56 22.86 16.69 -6.71
CA VAL A 56 23.93 16.01 -5.95
C VAL A 56 25.10 16.96 -5.66
N ASP A 57 25.54 17.75 -6.65
CA ASP A 57 26.62 18.73 -6.46
C ASP A 57 26.24 19.81 -5.44
N ASN A 58 25.01 20.31 -5.51
CA ASN A 58 24.54 21.33 -4.57
C ASN A 58 24.35 20.77 -3.17
N LEU A 59 23.95 19.50 -3.05
CA LEU A 59 23.85 18.80 -1.77
C LEU A 59 25.23 18.62 -1.15
N TYR A 60 26.24 18.28 -1.96
CA TYR A 60 27.63 18.20 -1.49
C TYR A 60 28.14 19.56 -1.01
N ALA A 61 27.91 20.62 -1.80
CA ALA A 61 28.28 21.97 -1.42
C ALA A 61 27.57 22.44 -0.14
N LEU A 62 26.29 22.09 0.04
CA LEU A 62 25.56 22.33 1.29
C LEU A 62 26.20 21.58 2.45
N SER A 63 26.58 20.32 2.26
CA SER A 63 27.23 19.50 3.29
C SER A 63 28.53 20.13 3.78
N ALA A 64 29.34 20.67 2.84
CA ALA A 64 30.57 21.37 3.17
C ALA A 64 30.32 22.74 3.84
N LEU A 65 29.32 23.50 3.38
CA LEU A 65 28.98 24.81 3.95
C LEU A 65 28.42 24.70 5.37
N LEU A 66 27.60 23.68 5.63
CA LEU A 66 26.91 23.49 6.89
C LEU A 66 27.68 22.63 7.90
N ASP A 67 28.83 22.09 7.48
CA ASP A 67 29.68 21.16 8.24
C ASP A 67 28.92 19.93 8.76
N VAL A 68 28.15 19.29 7.88
CA VAL A 68 27.38 18.07 8.16
C VAL A 68 27.51 17.07 7.02
N ARG A 69 27.24 15.79 7.27
CA ARG A 69 27.21 14.79 6.20
C ARG A 69 25.96 14.95 5.33
N MET A 70 26.04 14.53 4.06
CA MET A 70 24.90 14.64 3.13
C MET A 70 23.64 13.91 3.63
N ASP A 71 23.80 12.75 4.28
CA ASP A 71 22.70 11.95 4.82
C ASP A 71 22.03 12.60 6.03
N GLU A 72 22.72 13.50 6.74
CA GLU A 72 22.13 14.30 7.82
C GLU A 72 21.25 15.44 7.29
N ILE A 73 21.44 15.84 6.03
CA ILE A 73 20.59 16.82 5.35
C ILE A 73 19.28 16.16 4.88
N LEU A 74 19.37 14.95 4.32
CA LEU A 74 18.25 14.24 3.73
C LEU A 74 17.36 13.59 4.78
N VAL A 75 16.04 13.72 4.62
CA VAL A 75 15.07 13.06 5.49
C VAL A 75 14.34 11.97 4.72
N ALA A 76 14.38 10.73 5.21
CA ALA A 76 13.62 9.63 4.63
C ALA A 76 12.12 9.80 4.90
N ALA A 77 11.30 9.57 3.88
CA ALA A 77 9.86 9.46 4.03
C ALA A 77 9.55 8.24 4.90
N LYS A 78 8.61 8.39 5.85
CA LYS A 78 8.08 7.22 6.55
C LYS A 78 7.31 6.37 5.55
N PRO A 79 7.65 5.09 5.37
CA PRO A 79 6.83 4.22 4.54
C PRO A 79 5.47 4.08 5.22
N GLU A 80 4.42 4.61 4.58
CA GLU A 80 3.06 4.21 4.92
C GLU A 80 2.92 2.74 4.54
N LEU A 81 3.09 1.86 5.52
CA LEU A 81 2.75 0.44 5.38
C LEU A 81 1.24 0.34 5.22
N LYS A 82 0.76 0.52 3.99
CA LYS A 82 -0.56 0.02 3.58
C LYS A 82 -0.39 -1.48 3.40
N ILE A 83 -0.45 -2.21 4.51
CA ILE A 83 -0.78 -3.63 4.45
C ILE A 83 -2.20 -3.63 3.92
N ALA A 84 -2.35 -3.86 2.62
CA ALA A 84 -3.61 -4.37 2.13
C ALA A 84 -3.80 -5.68 2.89
N GLU A 85 -4.72 -5.69 3.84
CA GLU A 85 -5.30 -6.93 4.33
C GLU A 85 -5.75 -7.66 3.07
N ILE A 86 -5.00 -8.68 2.66
CA ILE A 86 -5.48 -9.66 1.71
C ILE A 86 -6.60 -10.34 2.49
N GLU A 87 -7.84 -9.86 2.32
CA GLU A 87 -8.99 -10.66 2.72
C GLU A 87 -8.78 -12.03 2.08
N PRO A 88 -8.77 -13.13 2.85
CA PRO A 88 -8.80 -14.44 2.24
C PRO A 88 -10.08 -14.50 1.43
N GLN A 89 -9.95 -14.38 0.11
CA GLN A 89 -10.99 -14.71 -0.85
C GLN A 89 -11.25 -16.20 -0.66
N ALA A 90 -12.14 -16.51 0.27
CA ALA A 90 -12.80 -17.79 0.35
C ALA A 90 -13.69 -17.87 -0.89
N GLU A 91 -13.09 -18.27 -2.01
CA GLU A 91 -13.84 -18.85 -3.10
C GLU A 91 -14.47 -20.15 -2.60
N ALA A 92 -15.70 -20.04 -2.09
CA ALA A 92 -16.65 -21.13 -2.16
C ALA A 92 -17.64 -20.79 -3.28
N CYS A 93 -17.24 -21.20 -4.48
CA CYS A 93 -18.04 -21.48 -5.66
C CYS A 93 -19.56 -21.43 -5.40
N GLY A 94 -20.21 -20.36 -5.83
CA GLY A 94 -21.68 -20.26 -5.89
C GLY A 94 -22.35 -21.30 -6.81
N SER A 95 -21.58 -22.20 -7.42
CA SER A 95 -22.06 -23.27 -8.30
C SER A 95 -22.10 -24.65 -7.63
N ILE A 96 -21.41 -24.88 -6.51
CA ILE A 96 -21.41 -26.19 -5.83
C ILE A 96 -22.55 -26.30 -4.81
N ILE A 97 -22.88 -25.20 -4.10
CA ILE A 97 -24.00 -25.16 -3.14
C ILE A 97 -25.34 -25.44 -3.84
N PHE A 98 -25.50 -25.02 -5.10
CA PHE A 98 -26.73 -25.24 -5.85
C PHE A 98 -26.95 -26.72 -6.24
N ILE A 99 -25.88 -27.46 -6.53
CA ILE A 99 -25.98 -28.87 -6.93
C ILE A 99 -26.31 -29.74 -5.71
N VAL A 100 -25.65 -29.52 -4.57
CA VAL A 100 -25.86 -30.35 -3.36
C VAL A 100 -27.31 -30.25 -2.84
N CYS A 101 -27.93 -29.07 -2.91
CA CYS A 101 -29.36 -28.91 -2.56
C CYS A 101 -30.31 -29.56 -3.59
N PHE A 102 -29.97 -29.55 -4.89
CA PHE A 102 -30.86 -30.09 -5.92
C PHE A 102 -30.83 -31.62 -5.98
N VAL A 103 -29.66 -32.24 -5.80
CA VAL A 103 -29.59 -33.73 -5.76
C VAL A 103 -30.20 -34.28 -4.47
N GLY A 104 -30.09 -33.57 -3.34
CA GLY A 104 -30.74 -33.95 -2.08
C GLY A 104 -32.27 -34.01 -2.17
N ALA A 105 -32.90 -32.98 -2.75
CA ALA A 105 -34.36 -32.93 -2.93
C ALA A 105 -34.88 -33.99 -3.94
N VAL A 106 -34.08 -34.37 -4.94
CA VAL A 106 -34.44 -35.41 -5.91
C VAL A 106 -34.28 -36.82 -5.31
N ILE A 107 -33.32 -37.03 -4.41
CA ILE A 107 -33.16 -38.32 -3.69
C ILE A 107 -34.29 -38.53 -2.67
N GLU A 108 -34.74 -37.48 -1.96
CA GLU A 108 -35.89 -37.59 -1.04
C GLU A 108 -37.20 -37.96 -1.75
N LEU A 109 -37.43 -37.43 -2.96
CA LEU A 109 -38.59 -37.81 -3.79
C LEU A 109 -38.50 -39.22 -4.40
N LEU A 110 -37.30 -39.80 -4.53
CA LEU A 110 -37.12 -41.14 -5.07
C LEU A 110 -37.20 -42.24 -4.01
N VAL A 111 -36.99 -41.91 -2.73
CA VAL A 111 -37.13 -42.88 -1.63
C VAL A 111 -38.59 -43.07 -1.19
N GLU A 112 -39.46 -42.05 -1.32
CA GLU A 112 -40.89 -42.17 -0.98
C GLU A 112 -41.74 -42.89 -2.05
N PHE A 113 -41.21 -43.06 -3.27
CA PHE A 113 -41.97 -43.69 -4.37
C PHE A 113 -42.01 -45.22 -4.30
N ASP A 114 -41.09 -45.88 -3.60
CA ASP A 114 -41.01 -47.35 -3.59
C ASP A 114 -42.11 -47.99 -2.71
N ASP A 115 -42.39 -47.42 -1.53
CA ASP A 115 -43.39 -47.96 -0.59
C ASP A 115 -44.83 -47.91 -1.15
N SER A 116 -45.17 -46.88 -1.94
CA SER A 116 -46.48 -46.79 -2.61
C SER A 116 -46.65 -47.80 -3.76
N ILE A 117 -45.57 -48.17 -4.46
CA ILE A 117 -45.60 -49.16 -5.55
C ILE A 117 -45.78 -50.57 -5.00
N VAL A 118 -45.10 -50.92 -3.90
CA VAL A 118 -45.24 -52.24 -3.26
C VAL A 118 -46.66 -52.42 -2.72
N ASN A 119 -47.25 -51.38 -2.10
CA ASN A 119 -48.61 -51.45 -1.56
C ASN A 119 -49.69 -51.51 -2.66
N TRP A 120 -49.52 -50.76 -3.76
CA TRP A 120 -50.43 -50.84 -4.92
C TRP A 120 -50.41 -52.23 -5.58
N ARG A 121 -49.23 -52.85 -5.71
CA ARG A 121 -49.09 -54.21 -6.26
C ARG A 121 -49.80 -55.27 -5.42
N ASN A 122 -49.72 -55.17 -4.09
CA ASN A 122 -50.42 -56.10 -3.19
C ASN A 122 -51.95 -55.93 -3.24
N THR A 123 -52.43 -54.72 -3.54
CA THR A 123 -53.88 -54.41 -3.62
C THR A 123 -54.54 -54.96 -4.90
N GLN A 124 -53.77 -55.11 -5.99
CA GLN A 124 -54.25 -55.74 -7.24
C GLN A 124 -54.23 -57.27 -7.17
N ASN A 125 -53.29 -57.88 -6.43
CA ASN A 125 -53.17 -59.33 -6.36
C ASN A 125 -54.16 -60.00 -5.38
N SER A 126 -54.86 -59.22 -4.54
CA SER A 126 -55.89 -59.71 -3.62
C SER A 126 -57.32 -59.62 -4.20
N ARG A 127 -57.47 -59.17 -5.45
CA ARG A 127 -58.76 -58.99 -6.16
C ARG A 127 -58.96 -59.94 -7.35
N LYS A 128 -58.16 -61.00 -7.45
CA LYS A 128 -58.41 -62.15 -8.34
C LYS A 128 -58.88 -63.35 -7.53
#